data_AF-A0A3R7ZCE4-F1
#
_entry.id   AF-A0A3R7ZCE4-F1
#
_cell.length_a   1.000
_cell.length_b   1.000
_cell.length_c   1.000
_cell.angle_alpha   90.00
_cell.angle_beta   90.00
_cell.angle_gamma   90.00
#
_symmetry.space_group_name_H-M   'P 1'
#
loop_
_entity.id
_entity.type
_entity.pdbx_description
1 polymer ?
#
loop_
_entity_poly.entity_id
_entity_poly.type
_entity_poly.pdbx_seq_one_letter_code
_entity_poly.pdbx_strand_id
1 'polypeptide(L)'
;METLSTDKSFGGVQGVYRHRSSVTGCDMTFAVYLPPQAEDRPVPVLWYLSGLTCTHANVMEKGEYRRAAAELGIAVICPDTSPRGPDVPDEDDWQFGSGAGFYVDATEAPYDANYRMYSYVLEDLPALVAEPRRLPLLAEPREARAIAPPPLTQL
;
A
#
# COMPACT_ATOMS: atom_id res chain seq x y z
N MET A 1 9.49 -3.30 10.37
CA MET A 1 9.58 -3.51 8.92
C MET A 1 10.81 -4.33 8.63
N GLU A 2 10.65 -5.37 7.82
CA GLU A 2 11.67 -6.30 7.34
C GLU A 2 11.74 -6.18 5.81
N THR A 3 12.95 -6.21 5.26
CA THR A 3 13.16 -6.24 3.81
C THR A 3 13.17 -7.68 3.33
N LEU A 4 12.25 -8.04 2.43
CA LEU A 4 12.17 -9.37 1.84
C LEU A 4 13.03 -9.49 0.57
N SER A 5 13.01 -8.47 -0.28
CA SER A 5 13.84 -8.40 -1.48
C SER A 5 14.09 -6.96 -1.93
N THR A 6 15.17 -6.76 -2.68
CA THR A 6 15.46 -5.52 -3.40
C THR A 6 16.11 -5.80 -4.75
N ASP A 7 15.69 -5.07 -5.78
CA ASP A 7 16.15 -5.21 -7.15
C ASP A 7 16.36 -3.83 -7.78
N LYS A 8 17.46 -3.66 -8.53
CA LYS A 8 17.70 -2.44 -9.30
C LYS A 8 16.87 -2.47 -10.59
N SER A 9 16.21 -1.37 -10.92
CA SER A 9 15.38 -1.27 -12.14
C SER A 9 15.26 0.18 -12.58
N PHE A 10 15.54 0.46 -13.86
CA PHE A 10 15.46 1.81 -14.45
C PHE A 10 16.14 2.93 -13.63
N GLY A 11 17.29 2.61 -13.03
CA GLY A 11 18.04 3.52 -12.15
C GLY A 11 17.49 3.65 -10.72
N GLY A 12 16.26 3.19 -10.46
CA GLY A 12 15.66 3.12 -9.13
C GLY A 12 15.85 1.78 -8.44
N VAL A 13 15.14 1.60 -7.32
CA VAL A 13 15.12 0.38 -6.50
C VAL A 13 13.67 -0.09 -6.33
N GLN A 14 13.39 -1.31 -6.76
CA GLN A 14 12.18 -2.05 -6.39
C GLN A 14 12.47 -2.81 -5.10
N GLY A 15 11.68 -2.60 -4.06
CA GLY A 15 11.77 -3.37 -2.81
C GLY A 15 10.44 -4.05 -2.47
N VAL A 16 10.53 -5.15 -1.74
CA VAL A 16 9.39 -5.81 -1.10
C VAL A 16 9.66 -5.88 0.40
N TYR A 17 8.68 -5.47 1.19
CA TYR A 17 8.81 -5.33 2.63
C TYR A 17 7.66 -5.99 3.36
N ARG A 18 7.94 -6.49 4.57
CA ARG A 18 6.95 -7.02 5.51
C ARG A 18 6.93 -6.19 6.77
N HIS A 19 5.76 -5.99 7.36
CA HIS A 19 5.64 -5.39 8.69
C HIS A 19 4.44 -5.96 9.45
N ARG A 20 4.48 -5.87 10.77
CA ARG A 20 3.35 -6.22 11.63
C ARG A 20 2.40 -5.03 11.68
N SER A 21 1.23 -5.15 11.07
CA SER A 21 0.20 -4.12 11.12
C SER A 21 -0.56 -4.17 12.45
N SER A 22 -0.72 -3.01 13.06
CA SER A 22 -1.50 -2.89 14.31
C SER A 22 -2.99 -2.97 14.05
N VAL A 23 -3.45 -2.46 12.90
CA VAL A 23 -4.88 -2.38 12.56
C VAL A 23 -5.43 -3.68 11.99
N THR A 24 -4.65 -4.44 11.20
CA THR A 24 -5.10 -5.75 10.69
C THR A 24 -4.72 -6.91 11.61
N GLY A 25 -3.93 -6.65 12.64
CA GLY A 25 -3.51 -7.65 13.62
C GLY A 25 -2.59 -8.75 13.07
N CYS A 26 -2.11 -8.65 11.82
CA CYS A 26 -1.28 -9.65 11.17
C CYS A 26 -0.05 -9.02 10.46
N ASP A 27 0.81 -9.88 9.92
CA ASP A 27 1.89 -9.41 9.06
C ASP A 27 1.32 -9.02 7.68
N MET A 28 1.76 -7.89 7.15
CA MET A 28 1.36 -7.37 5.85
C MET A 28 2.60 -7.19 4.96
N THR A 29 2.48 -7.57 3.70
CA THR A 29 3.55 -7.42 2.70
C THR A 29 3.17 -6.36 1.67
N PHE A 30 4.10 -5.49 1.31
CA PHE A 30 3.89 -4.46 0.31
C PHE A 30 5.16 -4.25 -0.52
N ALA A 31 4.98 -3.76 -1.75
CA ALA A 31 6.08 -3.38 -2.62
C ALA A 31 6.23 -1.86 -2.69
N VAL A 32 7.47 -1.39 -2.84
CA VAL A 32 7.80 0.03 -3.06
C VAL A 32 8.79 0.11 -4.20
N TYR A 33 8.49 0.94 -5.19
CA TYR A 33 9.50 1.42 -6.14
C TYR A 33 9.94 2.83 -5.78
N LEU A 34 11.24 2.99 -5.54
CA LEU A 34 11.89 4.28 -5.35
C LEU A 34 12.60 4.69 -6.65
N PRO A 35 12.24 5.83 -7.26
CA PRO A 35 12.91 6.31 -8.46
C PRO A 35 14.30 6.88 -8.11
N PRO A 36 15.24 7.04 -9.07
CA PRO A 36 16.60 7.49 -8.79
C PRO A 36 16.66 8.85 -8.06
N GLN A 37 15.69 9.74 -8.31
CA GLN A 37 15.61 11.06 -7.68
C GLN A 37 15.37 11.00 -6.16
N ALA A 38 14.90 9.85 -5.64
CA ALA A 38 14.69 9.64 -4.21
C ALA A 38 16.01 9.57 -3.41
N GLU A 39 17.15 9.39 -4.08
CA GLU A 39 18.48 9.42 -3.42
C GLU A 39 18.86 10.84 -2.98
N ASP A 40 18.42 11.87 -3.71
CA ASP A 40 18.81 13.27 -3.48
C ASP A 40 17.73 14.10 -2.78
N ARG A 41 16.47 13.75 -3.01
CA ARG A 41 15.33 14.54 -2.54
C ARG A 41 14.10 13.69 -2.34
N PRO A 42 13.15 14.15 -1.53
CA PRO A 42 11.87 13.47 -1.47
C PRO A 42 11.07 13.56 -2.78
N VAL A 43 10.27 12.52 -3.00
CA VAL A 43 9.45 12.34 -4.22
C VAL A 43 7.97 12.16 -3.89
N PRO A 44 7.05 12.56 -4.80
CA PRO A 44 5.64 12.24 -4.66
C PRO A 44 5.39 10.73 -4.67
N VAL A 45 4.34 10.30 -4.00
CA VAL A 45 3.94 8.89 -3.86
C VAL A 45 2.64 8.64 -4.62
N LEU A 46 2.64 7.60 -5.45
CA LEU A 46 1.45 7.02 -6.07
C LEU A 46 1.12 5.68 -5.40
N TRP A 47 -0.11 5.56 -4.93
CA TRP A 47 -0.64 4.33 -4.33
C TRP A 47 -1.39 3.53 -5.39
N TYR A 48 -0.94 2.31 -5.66
CA TYR A 48 -1.65 1.39 -6.55
C TYR A 48 -2.36 0.32 -5.72
N LEU A 49 -3.69 0.35 -5.75
CA LEU A 49 -4.56 -0.60 -5.06
C LEU A 49 -4.98 -1.70 -6.04
N SER A 50 -4.43 -2.89 -5.85
CA SER A 50 -4.71 -4.05 -6.70
C SER A 50 -6.14 -4.59 -6.51
N GLY A 51 -6.63 -5.36 -7.49
CA GLY A 51 -7.96 -5.98 -7.45
C GLY A 51 -8.00 -7.37 -6.79
N LEU A 52 -9.14 -8.05 -6.94
CA LEU A 52 -9.37 -9.39 -6.38
C LEU A 52 -8.26 -10.38 -6.72
N THR A 53 -7.98 -11.30 -5.78
CA THR A 53 -6.97 -12.38 -5.86
C THR A 53 -5.51 -11.93 -6.00
N CYS A 54 -5.26 -10.63 -6.14
CA CYS A 54 -3.91 -10.11 -6.31
C CYS A 54 -3.17 -10.00 -4.97
N THR A 55 -1.84 -9.96 -5.08
CA THR A 55 -0.93 -9.46 -4.06
C THR A 55 -0.23 -8.20 -4.56
N HIS A 56 0.75 -7.68 -3.80
CA HIS A 56 1.70 -6.68 -4.27
C HIS A 56 2.43 -7.11 -5.57
N ALA A 57 2.68 -8.42 -5.75
CA ALA A 57 3.49 -8.95 -6.83
C ALA A 57 2.85 -8.76 -8.22
N ASN A 58 1.51 -8.80 -8.29
CA ASN A 58 0.80 -8.75 -9.58
C ASN A 58 1.12 -7.48 -10.37
N VAL A 59 0.91 -6.31 -9.76
CA VAL A 59 1.22 -5.03 -10.40
C VAL A 59 2.73 -4.77 -10.42
N MET A 60 3.46 -5.21 -9.40
CA MET A 60 4.92 -5.09 -9.37
C MET A 60 5.54 -5.74 -10.60
N GLU A 61 5.15 -6.97 -10.94
CA GLU A 61 5.77 -7.70 -12.05
C GLU A 61 5.18 -7.31 -13.40
N LYS A 62 3.85 -7.14 -13.47
CA LYS A 62 3.11 -7.05 -14.76
C LYS A 62 2.57 -5.65 -15.07
N GLY A 63 2.67 -4.70 -14.13
CA GLY A 63 2.12 -3.35 -14.30
C GLY A 63 3.01 -2.41 -15.12
N GLU A 64 4.24 -2.81 -15.46
CA GLU A 64 5.21 -2.07 -16.28
C GLU A 64 5.45 -0.60 -15.84
N TYR A 65 5.14 -0.25 -14.59
CA TYR A 65 5.14 1.14 -14.14
C TYR A 65 6.54 1.73 -13.93
N ARG A 66 7.55 0.89 -13.66
CA ARG A 66 8.87 1.34 -13.15
C ARG A 66 9.59 2.32 -14.08
N ARG A 67 9.51 2.11 -15.39
CA ARG A 67 10.13 3.01 -16.38
C ARG A 67 9.54 4.42 -16.28
N ALA A 68 8.21 4.53 -16.37
CA ALA A 68 7.52 5.82 -16.29
C ALA A 68 7.70 6.47 -14.91
N ALA A 69 7.66 5.67 -13.84
CA ALA A 69 7.91 6.15 -12.48
C ALA A 69 9.33 6.73 -12.31
N ALA A 70 10.34 6.12 -12.94
CA ALA A 70 11.71 6.64 -12.95
C ALA A 70 11.83 7.98 -13.69
N GLU A 71 11.21 8.06 -14.88
CA GLU A 71 11.22 9.26 -15.72
C GLU A 71 10.53 10.44 -15.04
N LEU A 72 9.40 10.19 -14.37
CA LEU A 72 8.60 11.21 -13.70
C LEU A 72 9.07 11.51 -12.27
N GLY A 73 9.97 10.70 -11.70
CA GLY A 73 10.40 10.83 -10.32
C GLY A 73 9.28 10.59 -9.31
N ILE A 74 8.47 9.54 -9.52
CA ILE A 74 7.35 9.16 -8.67
C ILE A 74 7.69 7.84 -7.97
N ALA A 75 7.52 7.80 -6.64
CA ALA A 75 7.53 6.53 -5.92
C ALA A 75 6.19 5.83 -6.08
N VAL A 76 6.21 4.50 -6.23
CA VAL A 76 4.99 3.69 -6.37
C VAL A 76 4.91 2.70 -5.22
N ILE A 77 3.82 2.71 -4.48
CA ILE A 77 3.55 1.76 -3.39
C ILE A 77 2.41 0.84 -3.80
N CYS A 78 2.63 -0.47 -3.65
CA CYS A 78 1.68 -1.51 -3.99
C CYS A 78 1.43 -2.36 -2.73
N PRO A 79 0.40 -2.04 -1.93
CA PRO A 79 0.01 -2.85 -0.79
C PRO A 79 -0.53 -4.23 -1.21
N ASP A 80 -0.63 -5.15 -0.26
CA ASP A 80 -1.50 -6.32 -0.41
C ASP A 80 -2.99 -5.90 -0.39
N THR A 81 -3.87 -6.82 -0.79
CA THR A 81 -5.30 -6.56 -1.00
C THR A 81 -6.18 -6.98 0.18
N SER A 82 -5.63 -7.76 1.11
CA SER A 82 -6.30 -8.22 2.32
C SER A 82 -5.27 -8.61 3.39
N PRO A 83 -5.69 -8.80 4.65
CA PRO A 83 -4.91 -9.53 5.65
C PRO A 83 -4.65 -10.97 5.20
N ARG A 84 -3.56 -11.57 5.69
CA ARG A 84 -3.18 -12.97 5.42
C ARG A 84 -2.56 -13.62 6.66
N GLY A 85 -2.78 -14.92 6.82
CA GLY A 85 -2.18 -15.71 7.89
C GLY A 85 -3.04 -16.91 8.29
N PRO A 86 -2.48 -17.87 9.04
CA PRO A 86 -3.22 -19.07 9.46
C PRO A 86 -4.40 -18.76 10.40
N ASP A 87 -4.33 -17.64 11.12
CA ASP A 87 -5.36 -17.19 12.07
C ASP A 87 -6.31 -16.13 11.49
N VAL A 88 -6.13 -15.75 10.22
CA VAL A 88 -7.02 -14.78 9.55
C VAL A 88 -8.21 -15.53 8.96
N PRO A 89 -9.47 -15.12 9.24
CA PRO A 89 -10.65 -15.75 8.65
C PRO A 89 -10.61 -15.71 7.12
N ASP A 90 -11.00 -16.81 6.49
CA ASP A 90 -10.98 -16.95 5.02
C ASP A 90 -12.09 -17.90 4.55
N GLU A 91 -12.42 -17.84 3.27
CA GLU A 91 -13.42 -18.69 2.60
C GLU A 91 -12.87 -19.24 1.28
N ASP A 92 -13.43 -20.36 0.82
CA ASP A 92 -13.10 -20.96 -0.50
C ASP A 92 -13.68 -20.17 -1.69
N ASP A 93 -14.28 -18.99 -1.47
CA ASP A 93 -14.78 -18.09 -2.51
C ASP A 93 -13.75 -16.99 -2.83
N TRP A 94 -13.26 -16.96 -4.06
CA TRP A 94 -12.29 -15.96 -4.53
C TRP A 94 -12.80 -14.51 -4.48
N GLN A 95 -14.10 -14.30 -4.34
CA GLN A 95 -14.71 -12.98 -4.21
C GLN A 95 -14.76 -12.47 -2.77
N PHE A 96 -14.39 -13.27 -1.78
CA PHE A 96 -14.48 -12.93 -0.36
C PHE A 96 -13.28 -13.46 0.42
N GLY A 97 -12.97 -12.85 1.56
CA GLY A 97 -11.81 -13.25 2.35
C GLY A 97 -10.46 -12.85 1.74
N SER A 98 -9.49 -13.77 1.73
CA SER A 98 -8.10 -13.50 1.37
C SER A 98 -7.94 -13.17 -0.11
N GLY A 99 -7.28 -12.06 -0.42
CA GLY A 99 -7.24 -11.49 -1.76
C GLY A 99 -8.45 -10.63 -2.10
N ALA A 100 -9.40 -10.45 -1.18
CA ALA A 100 -10.68 -9.77 -1.41
C ALA A 100 -11.09 -8.88 -0.21
N GLY A 101 -10.20 -8.01 0.27
CA GLY A 101 -10.48 -7.15 1.43
C GLY A 101 -11.34 -5.92 1.15
N PHE A 102 -11.67 -5.63 -0.12
CA PHE A 102 -12.50 -4.49 -0.61
C PHE A 102 -12.10 -3.08 -0.14
N TYR A 103 -10.97 -2.92 0.54
CA TYR A 103 -10.53 -1.65 1.13
C TYR A 103 -11.55 -1.03 2.09
N VAL A 104 -12.23 -1.87 2.86
CA VAL A 104 -13.17 -1.47 3.91
C VAL A 104 -12.64 -1.86 5.30
N ASP A 105 -13.25 -1.32 6.33
CA ASP A 105 -13.13 -1.82 7.69
C ASP A 105 -14.37 -2.66 8.02
N ALA A 106 -14.20 -3.97 8.14
CA ALA A 106 -15.27 -4.89 8.48
C ALA A 106 -15.78 -4.66 9.92
N THR A 107 -17.08 -4.89 10.11
CA THR A 107 -17.77 -4.77 11.41
C THR A 107 -18.33 -6.09 11.92
N GLU A 108 -18.47 -7.09 11.05
CA GLU A 108 -19.07 -8.37 11.39
C GLU A 108 -18.01 -9.42 11.70
N ALA A 109 -18.22 -10.16 12.78
CA ALA A 109 -17.39 -11.30 13.13
C ALA A 109 -17.52 -12.43 12.09
N PRO A 110 -16.43 -13.18 11.80
CA PRO A 110 -15.11 -13.06 12.42
C PRO A 110 -14.19 -12.01 11.75
N TYR A 111 -14.64 -11.35 10.68
CA TYR A 111 -13.81 -10.52 9.81
C TYR A 111 -13.38 -9.19 10.43
N ASP A 112 -14.18 -8.65 11.35
CA ASP A 112 -13.88 -7.44 12.14
C ASP A 112 -12.53 -7.48 12.86
N ALA A 113 -12.00 -8.68 13.17
CA ALA A 113 -10.71 -8.88 13.82
C ALA A 113 -9.50 -8.48 12.96
N ASN A 114 -9.56 -8.64 11.63
CA ASN A 114 -8.41 -8.45 10.75
C ASN A 114 -8.70 -7.57 9.53
N TYR A 115 -9.91 -7.59 8.99
CA TYR A 115 -10.27 -6.95 7.71
C TYR A 115 -10.49 -5.45 7.89
N ARG A 116 -9.43 -4.76 8.30
CA ARG A 116 -9.33 -3.32 8.57
C ARG A 116 -8.54 -2.63 7.46
N MET A 117 -8.89 -2.94 6.20
CA MET A 117 -8.10 -2.53 5.03
C MET A 117 -8.24 -1.04 4.72
N TYR A 118 -9.36 -0.41 5.09
CA TYR A 118 -9.52 1.04 4.96
C TYR A 118 -8.57 1.78 5.90
N SER A 119 -8.58 1.40 7.19
CA SER A 119 -7.63 1.91 8.19
C SER A 119 -6.17 1.65 7.78
N TYR A 120 -5.90 0.46 7.22
CA TYR A 120 -4.56 0.06 6.80
C TYR A 120 -3.98 0.95 5.69
N VAL A 121 -4.74 1.20 4.62
CA VAL A 121 -4.23 1.97 3.47
C VAL A 121 -4.22 3.48 3.68
N LEU A 122 -5.06 4.01 4.59
CA LEU A 122 -5.13 5.45 4.85
C LEU A 122 -4.25 5.91 6.01
N GLU A 123 -4.01 5.05 7.01
CA GLU A 123 -3.36 5.46 8.25
C GLU A 123 -2.11 4.63 8.55
N ASP A 124 -2.25 3.32 8.73
CA ASP A 124 -1.18 2.45 9.25
C ASP A 124 0.02 2.37 8.28
N LEU A 125 -0.23 2.03 7.00
CA LEU A 125 0.85 1.93 6.01
C LEU A 125 1.44 3.29 5.63
N PRO A 126 0.65 4.37 5.40
CA PRO A 126 1.18 5.71 5.20
C PRO A 126 2.07 6.20 6.35
N ALA A 127 1.67 5.98 7.61
CA ALA A 127 2.47 6.35 8.77
C ALA A 127 3.81 5.59 8.79
N LEU A 128 3.81 4.30 8.48
CA LEU A 128 5.03 3.49 8.40
C LEU A 128 5.99 4.01 7.32
N VAL A 129 5.50 4.31 6.12
CA VAL A 129 6.36 4.69 4.98
C VAL A 129 6.82 6.15 5.03
N ALA A 130 6.13 7.00 5.80
CA ALA A 130 6.51 8.39 6.04
C ALA A 130 7.66 8.52 7.05
N GLU A 131 8.05 7.46 7.76
CA GLU A 131 9.22 7.48 8.63
C GLU A 131 10.51 7.63 7.80
N PRO A 132 11.25 8.76 7.89
CA PRO A 132 12.39 9.01 7.00
C PRO A 132 13.55 8.02 7.15
N ARG A 133 13.61 7.34 8.30
CA ARG A 133 14.59 6.28 8.57
C ARG A 133 14.28 4.97 7.84
N ARG A 134 13.05 4.80 7.36
CA ARG A 134 12.59 3.58 6.67
C ARG A 134 12.65 3.75 5.17
N LEU A 135 12.14 4.85 4.64
CA LEU A 135 12.14 5.15 3.22
C LEU A 135 12.34 6.65 3.00
N PRO A 136 13.08 7.08 1.95
CA PRO A 136 13.26 8.49 1.60
C PRO A 136 12.00 9.05 0.88
N LEU A 137 10.83 8.82 1.48
CA LEU A 137 9.55 9.27 0.95
C LEU A 137 9.12 10.53 1.70
N LEU A 138 8.71 11.55 0.93
CA LEU A 138 8.17 12.84 1.38
C LEU A 138 9.17 13.85 2.01
N ALA A 139 9.01 15.11 1.60
CA ALA A 139 9.47 16.29 2.31
C ALA A 139 8.34 16.71 3.25
N GLU A 140 8.67 17.45 4.32
CA GLU A 140 7.72 17.97 5.32
C GLU A 140 6.31 18.22 4.76
N PRO A 141 5.25 17.73 5.42
CA PRO A 141 3.89 17.76 4.90
C PRO A 141 3.52 19.21 4.55
N ARG A 142 3.31 19.48 3.26
CA ARG A 142 2.53 20.66 2.86
C ARG A 142 1.10 20.39 3.33
N GLU A 143 0.57 21.29 4.16
CA GLU A 143 -0.79 21.25 4.68
C GLU A 143 -1.74 20.66 3.64
N ALA A 144 -2.37 19.54 3.99
CA ALA A 144 -3.37 18.91 3.15
C ALA A 144 -4.46 19.95 2.89
N ARG A 145 -4.55 20.45 1.65
CA ARG A 145 -5.75 21.16 1.22
C ARG A 145 -6.88 20.14 1.26
N ALA A 146 -7.72 20.25 2.29
CA ALA A 146 -8.95 19.49 2.39
C ALA A 146 -9.68 19.60 1.03
N ILE A 147 -9.84 18.46 0.35
CA ILE A 147 -10.76 18.37 -0.77
C ILE A 147 -12.15 18.39 -0.11
N ALA A 148 -12.75 19.58 -0.06
CA ALA A 148 -14.11 19.72 0.44
C ALA A 148 -15.02 18.80 -0.39
N PRO A 149 -15.88 17.98 0.25
CA PRO A 149 -16.86 17.20 -0.48
C PRO A 149 -17.73 18.14 -1.32
N PRO A 150 -18.14 17.73 -2.54
CA PRO A 150 -19.02 18.55 -3.35
C PRO A 150 -20.31 18.85 -2.56
N PRO A 151 -20.84 20.08 -2.64
CA PRO A 151 -22.07 20.43 -1.94
C PRO A 151 -23.20 19.53 -2.42
N LEU A 152 -23.91 18.92 -1.45
CA LEU A 152 -25.16 18.23 -1.70
C LEU A 152 -26.22 19.27 -2.05
N THR A 153 -26.26 19.67 -3.31
CA THR A 153 -27.37 20.44 -3.85
C THR A 153 -28.59 19.53 -3.92
N GLN A 154 -29.49 19.71 -2.95
CA GLN A 154 -30.95 19.59 -2.97
C GLN A 154 -31.58 18.71 -4.06
N LEU A 155 -32.20 17.62 -3.62
CA LEU A 155 -33.42 17.08 -4.23
C LEU A 155 -34.64 17.88 -3.73
#